data_AF-A0A3R7CSD3-F1
#
_entry.id   AF-A0A3R7CSD3-F1
#
_cell.length_a   1.000
_cell.length_b   1.000
_cell.length_c   1.000
_cell.angle_alpha   90.00
_cell.angle_beta   90.00
_cell.angle_gamma   90.00
#
_symmetry.space_group_name_H-M   'P 1'
#
loop_
_entity.id
_entity.type
_entity.pdbx_description
1 polymer ?
#
loop_
_entity_poly.entity_id
_entity_poly.type
_entity_poly.pdbx_seq_one_letter_code
_entity_poly.pdbx_strand_id
1 'polypeptide(L)'
;EEAAVQPRRGRPVSKYGPKKKPKQYKNAVVPYSERLTIIQYYDTYGMAATLNTFYAGLTLGARETMRKKVYSWLGKRDHIERLASSPTTAKLRCWRPLGS
;
A
#
# COMPACT_ATOMS: atom_id res chain seq x y z
N GLU A 1 29.88 -17.88 45.13
CA GLU A 1 30.36 -16.86 44.18
C GLU A 1 29.32 -16.73 43.09
N GLU A 2 28.45 -15.73 43.18
CA GLU A 2 27.23 -15.63 42.38
C GLU A 2 27.45 -14.64 41.23
N ALA A 3 27.37 -15.13 39.99
CA ALA A 3 27.64 -14.36 38.78
C ALA A 3 26.42 -13.50 38.38
N ALA A 4 26.55 -12.17 38.50
CA ALA A 4 25.50 -11.23 38.13
C ALA A 4 25.31 -11.14 36.61
N VAL A 5 24.11 -11.51 36.12
CA VAL A 5 23.70 -11.36 34.72
C VAL A 5 23.44 -9.88 34.40
N GLN A 6 24.23 -9.30 33.49
CA GLN A 6 24.04 -7.93 32.99
C GLN A 6 22.85 -7.84 32.01
N PRO A 7 22.01 -6.78 32.08
CA PRO A 7 20.89 -6.60 31.17
C PRO A 7 21.36 -6.20 29.76
N ARG A 8 20.78 -6.81 28.72
CA ARG A 8 21.09 -6.48 27.33
C ARG A 8 20.57 -5.10 26.98
N ARG A 9 21.46 -4.10 26.92
CA ARG A 9 21.14 -2.75 26.43
C ARG A 9 21.08 -2.76 24.90
N GLY A 10 20.00 -2.20 24.34
CA GLY A 10 19.83 -2.03 22.89
C GLY A 10 20.88 -1.12 22.26
N ARG A 11 20.87 -1.00 20.92
CA ARG A 11 21.86 -0.20 20.18
C ARG A 11 21.83 1.27 20.65
N PRO A 12 22.98 1.85 21.04
CA PRO A 12 23.03 3.24 21.50
C PRO A 12 22.58 4.21 20.40
N VAL A 13 21.79 5.23 20.78
CA VAL A 13 21.36 6.28 19.86
C VAL A 13 22.55 7.19 19.54
N SER A 14 22.91 7.31 18.25
CA SER A 14 23.96 8.23 17.84
C SER A 14 23.38 9.65 17.79
N LYS A 15 23.70 10.47 18.80
CA LYS A 15 23.24 11.87 18.89
C LYS A 15 23.86 12.78 17.81
N TYR A 16 25.09 12.46 17.38
CA TYR A 16 25.87 13.27 16.45
C TYR A 16 26.12 12.59 15.10
N GLY A 17 25.59 11.38 14.90
CA GLY A 17 25.73 10.65 13.64
C GLY A 17 24.88 11.26 12.51
N PRO A 18 25.21 10.96 11.25
CA PRO A 18 24.44 11.42 10.10
C PRO A 18 22.98 10.98 10.23
N LYS A 19 22.07 11.96 10.23
CA LYS A 19 20.63 11.69 10.29
C LYS A 19 20.18 10.94 9.04
N LYS A 20 19.18 10.08 9.20
CA LYS A 20 18.56 9.36 8.09
C LYS A 20 18.05 10.36 7.05
N LYS A 21 18.48 10.19 5.79
CA LYS A 21 17.99 11.01 4.68
C LYS A 21 16.46 10.85 4.55
N PRO A 22 15.74 11.92 4.16
CA PRO A 22 14.32 11.81 3.88
C PRO A 22 14.08 10.76 2.79
N LYS A 23 12.96 10.04 2.89
CA LYS A 23 12.62 9.00 1.93
C LYS A 23 12.35 9.61 0.56
N GLN A 24 13.15 9.23 -0.44
CA GLN A 24 13.08 9.77 -1.80
C GLN A 24 11.74 9.48 -2.50
N TYR A 25 11.15 8.31 -2.25
CA TYR A 25 9.90 7.89 -2.87
C TYR A 25 8.78 7.76 -1.82
N LYS A 26 7.69 8.49 -2.07
CA LYS A 26 6.43 8.36 -1.33
C LYS A 26 5.53 7.37 -2.07
N ASN A 27 5.36 6.16 -1.52
CA ASN A 27 4.42 5.20 -2.08
C ASN A 27 2.99 5.67 -1.76
N ALA A 28 2.33 6.34 -2.69
CA ALA A 28 0.91 6.61 -2.60
C ALA A 28 0.14 5.30 -2.86
N VAL A 29 -0.46 4.76 -1.80
CA VAL A 29 -1.25 3.54 -1.86
C VAL A 29 -2.73 3.91 -1.88
N VAL A 30 -3.42 3.46 -2.93
CA VAL A 30 -4.86 3.66 -3.14
C VAL A 30 -5.66 2.91 -2.07
N PRO A 31 -6.69 3.50 -1.44
CA PRO A 31 -7.56 2.82 -0.46
C PRO A 31 -8.40 1.70 -1.08
N TYR A 32 -8.92 0.78 -0.28
CA TYR A 32 -9.71 -0.36 -0.79
C TYR A 32 -11.01 0.06 -1.48
N SER A 33 -11.67 1.13 -1.02
CA SER A 33 -12.86 1.68 -1.70
C SER A 33 -12.57 2.08 -3.14
N GLU A 34 -11.51 2.86 -3.37
CA GLU A 34 -11.14 3.31 -4.71
C GLU A 34 -10.66 2.14 -5.58
N ARG A 35 -9.96 1.15 -5.02
CA ARG A 35 -9.63 -0.09 -5.76
C ARG A 35 -10.88 -0.80 -6.26
N LEU A 36 -11.92 -0.91 -5.42
CA LEU A 36 -13.17 -1.54 -5.81
C LEU A 36 -13.85 -0.77 -6.95
N THR A 37 -13.94 0.55 -6.86
CA THR A 37 -14.49 1.40 -7.93
C THR A 37 -13.74 1.22 -9.24
N ILE A 38 -12.41 1.14 -9.19
CA ILE A 38 -11.56 0.92 -10.37
C ILE A 38 -11.82 -0.47 -10.97
N ILE A 39 -11.96 -1.51 -10.15
CA ILE A 39 -12.27 -2.88 -10.62
C ILE A 39 -13.64 -2.91 -11.31
N GLN A 40 -14.66 -2.27 -10.73
CA GLN A 40 -16.00 -2.20 -11.32
C GLN A 40 -16.01 -1.43 -12.65
N TYR A 41 -15.27 -0.32 -12.71
CA TYR A 41 -15.11 0.43 -13.96
C TYR A 41 -14.31 -0.35 -15.02
N TYR A 42 -13.34 -1.14 -14.60
CA TYR A 42 -12.59 -2.02 -15.50
C TYR A 42 -13.48 -3.10 -16.12
N ASP A 43 -14.36 -3.73 -15.33
CA ASP A 43 -15.29 -4.76 -15.82
C ASP A 43 -16.21 -4.23 -16.93
N THR A 44 -16.57 -2.95 -16.85
CA THR A 44 -17.52 -2.28 -17.76
C THR A 44 -16.85 -1.65 -18.99
N TYR A 45 -15.68 -1.04 -18.85
CA TYR A 45 -15.04 -0.26 -19.92
C TYR A 45 -13.63 -0.75 -20.32
N GLY A 46 -13.08 -1.71 -19.58
CA GLY A 46 -11.75 -2.26 -19.83
C GLY A 46 -10.58 -1.39 -19.36
N MET A 47 -9.36 -1.88 -19.63
CA MET A 47 -8.12 -1.31 -19.08
C MET A 47 -7.80 0.09 -19.58
N ALA A 48 -7.94 0.33 -20.89
CA ALA A 48 -7.53 1.59 -21.51
C ALA A 48 -8.37 2.77 -21.00
N ALA A 49 -9.69 2.58 -20.93
CA ALA A 49 -10.64 3.55 -20.39
C ALA A 49 -10.38 3.80 -18.90
N THR A 50 -10.16 2.75 -18.12
CA THR A 50 -9.84 2.86 -16.69
C THR A 50 -8.61 3.75 -16.44
N LEU A 51 -7.52 3.50 -17.17
CA LEU A 51 -6.32 4.33 -17.04
C LEU A 51 -6.56 5.76 -17.52
N ASN A 52 -7.48 5.99 -18.45
CA ASN A 52 -7.78 7.33 -18.93
C ASN A 52 -8.59 8.11 -17.90
N THR A 53 -9.61 7.49 -17.30
CA THR A 53 -10.51 8.14 -16.35
C THR A 53 -9.83 8.42 -15.02
N PHE A 54 -9.13 7.44 -14.44
CA PHE A 54 -8.54 7.59 -13.10
C PHE A 54 -7.11 8.14 -13.13
N TYR A 55 -6.40 7.98 -14.24
CA TYR A 55 -4.96 8.19 -14.33
C TYR A 55 -4.52 9.02 -15.54
N ALA A 56 -5.37 9.94 -16.02
CA ALA A 56 -5.11 10.81 -17.18
C ALA A 56 -3.78 11.58 -17.08
N GLY A 57 -3.51 12.19 -15.92
CA GLY A 57 -2.36 13.07 -15.70
C GLY A 57 -1.04 12.38 -15.38
N LEU A 58 -0.99 11.04 -15.43
CA LEU A 58 0.22 10.28 -15.14
C LEU A 58 1.10 10.14 -16.39
N THR A 59 2.42 10.20 -16.18
CA THR A 59 3.40 9.91 -17.23
C THR A 59 3.24 8.47 -17.73
N LEU A 60 3.70 8.18 -18.96
CA LEU A 60 3.57 6.85 -19.58
C LEU A 60 4.08 5.72 -18.67
N GLY A 61 5.27 5.87 -18.06
CA GLY A 61 5.82 4.86 -17.14
C GLY A 61 5.02 4.69 -15.85
N ALA A 62 4.47 5.77 -15.31
CA ALA A 62 3.61 5.70 -14.14
C ALA A 62 2.25 5.05 -14.48
N ARG A 63 1.73 5.31 -15.69
CA ARG A 63 0.51 4.68 -16.22
C ARG A 63 0.69 3.18 -16.43
N GLU A 64 1.85 2.74 -16.94
CA GLU A 64 2.20 1.31 -17.02
C GLU A 64 2.26 0.65 -15.64
N THR A 65 2.82 1.35 -14.66
CA THR A 65 2.88 0.87 -13.27
C THR A 65 1.49 0.70 -12.68
N MET A 66 0.57 1.64 -12.93
CA MET A 66 -0.82 1.52 -12.50
C MET A 66 -1.54 0.40 -13.22
N ARG A 67 -1.31 0.19 -14.52
CA ARG A 67 -1.85 -0.97 -15.26
C ARG A 67 -1.49 -2.30 -14.59
N LYS A 68 -0.20 -2.48 -14.25
CA LYS A 68 0.28 -3.69 -13.55
C LYS A 68 -0.39 -3.85 -12.18
N LYS A 69 -0.63 -2.75 -11.46
CA LYS A 69 -1.36 -2.79 -10.18
C LYS A 69 -2.82 -3.20 -10.36
N VAL A 70 -3.52 -2.68 -11.37
CA VAL A 70 -4.91 -3.08 -11.64
C VAL A 70 -4.99 -4.57 -11.88
N TYR A 71 -4.11 -5.16 -12.69
CA TYR A 71 -4.06 -6.63 -12.86
C TYR A 71 -3.80 -7.37 -11.54
N SER A 72 -2.87 -6.87 -10.72
CA SER A 72 -2.62 -7.45 -9.38
C SER A 72 -3.84 -7.39 -8.47
N TRP A 73 -4.66 -6.34 -8.58
CA TRP A 73 -5.91 -6.18 -7.83
C TRP A 73 -7.02 -7.10 -8.35
N LEU A 74 -7.13 -7.29 -9.67
CA LEU A 74 -8.07 -8.22 -10.27
C LEU A 74 -7.86 -9.65 -9.75
N GLY A 75 -6.59 -10.08 -9.64
CA GLY A 75 -6.26 -11.37 -9.03
C GLY A 75 -6.57 -11.48 -7.52
N LYS A 76 -6.91 -10.38 -6.86
CA LYS A 76 -7.26 -10.30 -5.43
C LYS A 76 -8.64 -9.67 -5.22
N ARG A 77 -9.52 -9.79 -6.21
CA ARG A 77 -10.83 -9.13 -6.24
C ARG A 77 -11.67 -9.43 -4.99
N ASP A 78 -11.87 -10.71 -4.67
CA ASP A 78 -12.63 -11.15 -3.49
C ASP A 78 -12.15 -10.48 -2.20
N HIS A 79 -10.83 -10.46 -1.98
CA HIS A 79 -10.22 -9.82 -0.82
C HIS A 79 -10.48 -8.31 -0.76
N ILE A 80 -10.42 -7.63 -1.92
CA ILE A 80 -10.70 -6.20 -2.02
C ILE A 80 -12.18 -5.91 -1.79
N GLU A 81 -13.08 -6.71 -2.35
CA GLU A 81 -14.54 -6.60 -2.16
C GLU A 81 -14.90 -6.77 -0.68
N ARG A 82 -14.36 -7.81 -0.02
CA ARG A 82 -14.56 -8.04 1.42
C ARG A 82 -14.12 -6.84 2.27
N LEU A 83 -12.95 -6.26 1.98
CA LEU A 83 -12.42 -5.13 2.74
C LEU A 83 -13.11 -3.80 2.39
N ALA A 84 -13.60 -3.64 1.17
CA ALA A 84 -14.34 -2.46 0.76
C ALA A 84 -15.79 -2.46 1.31
N SER A 85 -16.36 -3.64 1.58
CA SER A 85 -17.72 -3.76 2.14
C SER A 85 -17.86 -3.19 3.55
N SER A 86 -16.79 -3.16 4.34
CA SER A 86 -16.83 -2.60 5.70
C SER A 86 -16.31 -1.16 5.72
N PRO A 87 -17.05 -0.20 6.32
CA PRO A 87 -16.67 1.22 6.30
C PRO A 87 -15.36 1.50 7.06
N THR A 88 -15.01 0.67 8.04
CA THR A 88 -13.76 0.80 8.80
C THR A 88 -12.55 0.36 7.99
N THR A 89 -12.69 -0.67 7.16
CA THR A 89 -11.60 -1.21 6.34
C THR A 89 -11.51 -0.58 4.94
N ALA A 90 -12.61 -0.03 4.42
CA ALA A 90 -12.67 0.57 3.09
C ALA A 90 -11.70 1.75 2.92
N LYS A 91 -11.52 2.55 4.00
CA LYS A 91 -10.60 3.70 4.04
C LYS A 91 -9.14 3.29 4.21
N LEU A 92 -8.88 2.03 4.56
CA LEU A 92 -7.52 1.54 4.76
C LEU A 92 -6.80 1.39 3.43
N ARG A 93 -5.49 1.64 3.46
CA ARG A 93 -4.58 1.47 2.32
C ARG A 93 -3.88 0.12 2.34
N CYS A 94 -3.67 -0.43 3.54
CA CYS A 94 -3.17 -1.76 3.79
C CYS A 94 -3.93 -2.32 4.99
N TRP A 95 -4.47 -3.53 4.85
CA TRP A 95 -4.98 -4.28 5.98
C TRP A 95 -3.88 -5.20 6.52
N ARG A 96 -3.82 -5.34 7.84
CA ARG A 96 -2.93 -6.25 8.57
C ARG A 96 -3.81 -7.03 9.55
N PRO A 97 -3.67 -8.36 9.64
CA PRO A 97 -4.32 -9.09 10.73
C PRO A 97 -3.77 -8.54 12.05
N LEU A 98 -4.65 -8.37 13.03
CA LEU A 98 -4.22 -8.17 14.41
C LEU A 98 -3.49 -9.45 14.83
N GLY A 99 -2.31 -9.32 15.43
CA GLY A 99 -1.42 -10.44 15.74
C GLY A 99 -2.17 -11.57 16.45
N SER A 100 -1.88 -12.81 16.04
CA SER A 100 -2.38 -14.01 16.68
C SER A 100 -1.59 -14.34 17.94
#